data_AF-A0A7Y6NS15-F1
#
_entry.id   AF-A0A7Y6NS15-F1
#
_cell.length_a   1.000
_cell.length_b   1.000
_cell.length_c   1.000
_cell.angle_alpha   90.00
_cell.angle_beta   90.00
_cell.angle_gamma   90.00
#
_symmetry.space_group_name_H-M   'P 1'
#
loop_
_entity.id
_entity.type
_entity.pdbx_description
1 polymer ?
#
loop_
_entity_poly.entity_id
_entity_poly.type
_entity_poly.pdbx_seq_one_letter_code
_entity_poly.pdbx_strand_id
1 'polypeptide(L)'
;MQTLPRDRITIDLQGLRAALVERANAAGQSPSELVRQLLAAALGRGGPADIAAPALPEHHARRARARVFLRMSCDDAVLLRDRARRAGMPPGEYVATLIAEVPAVAAATSCTDQRAALIASTAELATLSRSLSQLNAVLRRGSVPALQEYRAALEALLVDVRRHLALASGALAGLEPPRGRRGAASANQLT
;
A
#
# COMPACT_ATOMS: atom_id res chain seq x y z
N MET A 1 -4.65 37.59 18.03
CA MET A 1 -4.99 36.80 19.23
C MET A 1 -4.45 35.38 19.02
N GLN A 2 -3.30 35.06 19.62
CA GLN A 2 -2.61 33.78 19.44
C GLN A 2 -3.33 32.71 20.27
N THR A 3 -3.97 31.74 19.62
CA THR A 3 -4.57 30.59 20.31
C THR A 3 -3.50 29.54 20.54
N LEU A 4 -3.12 29.34 21.82
CA LEU A 4 -2.13 28.32 22.17
C LEU A 4 -2.56 26.93 21.66
N PRO A 5 -1.61 26.11 21.15
CA PRO A 5 -1.91 24.77 20.68
C PRO A 5 -2.39 23.87 21.83
N ARG A 6 -3.53 23.21 21.64
CA ARG A 6 -4.12 22.29 22.63
C ARG A 6 -3.33 20.98 22.64
N ASP A 7 -2.78 20.62 23.80
CA ASP A 7 -2.22 19.28 24.02
C ASP A 7 -3.35 18.22 24.04
N ARG A 8 -3.16 17.10 23.35
CA ARG A 8 -4.20 16.07 23.16
C ARG A 8 -3.61 14.66 23.23
N ILE A 9 -4.12 13.87 24.17
CA ILE A 9 -3.77 12.46 24.37
C ILE A 9 -4.97 11.59 23.95
N THR A 10 -4.76 10.58 23.10
CA THR A 10 -5.80 9.59 22.76
C THR A 10 -5.58 8.35 23.61
N ILE A 11 -6.54 8.02 24.45
CA ILE A 11 -6.49 6.87 25.36
C ILE A 11 -7.56 5.87 24.94
N ASP A 12 -7.19 4.60 24.82
CA ASP A 12 -8.17 3.52 24.69
C ASP A 12 -8.78 3.24 26.06
N LEU A 13 -10.10 3.43 26.17
CA LEU A 13 -10.82 3.31 27.42
C LEU A 13 -11.18 1.87 27.79
N GLN A 14 -10.91 0.87 26.93
CA GLN A 14 -11.05 -0.57 27.24
C GLN A 14 -12.36 -0.93 27.98
N GLY A 15 -13.49 -0.36 27.54
CA GLY A 15 -14.82 -0.58 28.16
C GLY A 15 -15.27 0.45 29.21
N LEU A 16 -14.38 1.32 29.70
CA LEU A 16 -14.69 2.35 30.72
C LEU A 16 -15.48 3.55 30.18
N ARG A 17 -15.73 3.61 28.87
CA ARG A 17 -16.40 4.74 28.22
C ARG A 17 -17.80 5.00 28.77
N ALA A 18 -18.60 3.95 28.98
CA ALA A 18 -19.99 4.07 29.43
C ALA A 18 -20.06 4.69 30.84
N ALA A 19 -19.32 4.12 31.79
CA ALA A 19 -19.24 4.61 33.16
C ALA A 19 -18.72 6.07 33.24
N LEU A 20 -17.80 6.44 32.36
CA LEU A 20 -17.25 7.79 32.28
C LEU A 20 -18.29 8.81 31.78
N VAL A 21 -19.07 8.43 30.77
CA VAL A 21 -20.14 9.28 30.22
C VAL A 21 -21.28 9.46 31.23
N GLU A 22 -21.69 8.38 31.91
CA GLU A 22 -22.70 8.47 32.98
C GLU A 22 -22.24 9.37 34.13
N ARG A 23 -20.99 9.23 34.57
CA ARG A 23 -20.42 10.09 35.62
C ARG A 23 -20.35 11.55 35.19
N ALA A 24 -19.99 11.82 33.94
CA ALA A 24 -19.93 13.18 33.39
C ALA A 24 -21.33 13.82 33.34
N ASN A 25 -22.34 13.06 32.90
CA ASN A 25 -23.72 13.50 32.86
C ASN A 25 -24.28 13.78 34.26
N ALA A 26 -24.00 12.91 35.24
CA ALA A 26 -24.40 13.12 36.64
C ALA A 26 -23.75 14.37 37.27
N ALA A 27 -22.56 14.76 36.80
CA ALA A 27 -21.86 15.96 37.22
C ALA A 27 -22.18 17.21 36.37
N GLY A 28 -23.01 17.08 35.32
CA GLY A 28 -23.32 18.18 34.39
C GLY A 28 -22.11 18.66 33.56
N GLN A 29 -21.07 17.85 33.44
CA GLN A 29 -19.81 18.21 32.78
C GLN A 29 -19.62 17.46 31.46
N SER A 30 -18.78 17.99 30.57
CA SER A 30 -18.36 17.22 29.39
C SER A 30 -17.40 16.09 29.79
N PRO A 31 -17.43 14.92 29.12
CA PRO A 31 -16.50 13.82 29.39
C PRO A 31 -15.03 14.24 29.40
N SER A 32 -14.63 15.16 28.51
CA SER A 32 -13.27 15.69 28.41
C SER A 32 -12.88 16.59 29.59
N GLU A 33 -13.85 17.29 30.18
CA GLU A 33 -13.65 18.18 31.32
C GLU A 33 -13.53 17.39 32.62
N LEU A 34 -14.37 16.38 32.80
CA LEU A 34 -14.27 15.43 33.88
C LEU A 34 -12.92 14.69 33.86
N VAL A 35 -12.49 14.19 32.68
CA VAL A 35 -11.17 13.54 32.53
C VAL A 35 -10.04 14.49 32.88
N ARG A 36 -10.11 15.76 32.44
CA ARG A 36 -9.09 16.77 32.74
C ARG A 36 -9.01 17.06 34.23
N GLN A 37 -10.15 17.16 34.91
CA GLN A 37 -10.23 17.40 36.35
C GLN A 37 -9.66 16.21 37.14
N LEU A 38 -10.05 14.98 36.78
CA LEU A 38 -9.54 13.76 37.40
C LEU A 38 -8.04 13.59 37.15
N LEU A 39 -7.57 13.88 35.94
CA LEU A 39 -6.15 13.83 35.60
C LEU A 39 -5.36 14.91 36.35
N ALA A 40 -5.90 16.12 36.50
CA ALA A 40 -5.27 17.18 37.29
C ALA A 40 -5.19 16.81 38.78
N ALA A 41 -6.24 16.20 39.33
CA ALA A 41 -6.25 15.71 40.70
C ALA A 41 -5.24 14.57 40.92
N ALA A 42 -5.22 13.57 40.02
CA ALA A 42 -4.30 12.43 40.09
C ALA A 42 -2.82 12.84 39.92
N LEU A 43 -2.55 13.87 39.13
CA LEU A 43 -1.21 14.43 38.95
C LEU A 43 -0.82 15.45 40.04
N GLY A 44 -1.64 15.63 41.07
CA GLY A 44 -1.37 16.58 42.17
C GLY A 44 -1.39 18.06 41.76
N ARG A 45 -1.97 18.38 40.59
CA ARG A 45 -2.13 19.77 40.09
C ARG A 45 -3.49 20.38 40.44
N GLY A 46 -4.28 19.70 41.27
CA GLY A 46 -5.56 20.20 41.77
C GLY A 46 -5.37 21.13 42.97
N GLY A 47 -4.85 22.34 42.74
CA GLY A 47 -4.88 23.45 43.68
C GLY A 47 -5.25 24.74 42.94
N PRO A 48 -5.99 25.68 43.56
CA PRO A 48 -6.47 26.86 42.86
C PRO A 48 -5.30 27.71 42.36
N ALA A 49 -5.38 28.08 41.09
CA ALA A 49 -4.56 29.03 40.36
C ALA A 49 -3.40 29.69 41.15
N ASP A 50 -2.17 29.32 40.84
CA ASP A 50 -1.06 30.26 40.92
C ASP A 50 -0.08 30.08 39.75
N ILE A 51 0.37 31.22 39.27
CA ILE A 51 1.12 31.45 38.05
C ILE A 51 2.58 31.14 38.34
N ALA A 52 3.02 29.94 37.98
CA ALA A 52 4.45 29.68 37.81
C ALA A 52 4.61 28.59 36.75
N ALA A 53 4.95 29.02 35.53
CA ALA A 53 5.34 28.11 34.46
C ALA A 53 6.58 27.32 34.92
N PRO A 54 6.52 25.97 35.03
CA PRO A 54 7.75 25.21 35.10
C PRO A 54 8.33 25.16 33.69
N ALA A 55 9.52 25.76 33.52
CA ALA A 55 10.35 25.52 32.37
C ALA A 55 10.57 24.01 32.24
N LEU A 56 10.06 23.42 31.15
CA LEU A 56 10.23 22.01 30.82
C LEU A 56 10.91 21.91 29.45
N PRO A 57 11.67 20.82 29.23
CA PRO A 57 12.91 20.85 28.47
C PRO A 57 12.67 20.93 26.97
N GLU A 58 13.61 21.58 26.29
CA GLU A 58 13.83 21.51 24.85
C GLU A 58 14.03 20.06 24.39
N HIS A 59 12.97 19.28 24.18
CA HIS A 59 13.11 17.94 23.58
C HIS A 59 12.26 17.80 22.32
N HIS A 60 12.98 18.07 21.24
CA HIS A 60 12.80 17.59 19.88
C HIS A 60 11.76 18.33 19.05
N ALA A 61 12.28 19.07 18.07
CA ALA A 61 11.62 19.38 16.81
C ALA A 61 11.06 18.09 16.17
N ARG A 62 9.90 17.63 16.66
CA ARG A 62 9.15 16.52 16.08
C ARG A 62 8.57 17.02 14.78
N ARG A 63 9.32 16.79 13.71
CA ARG A 63 8.90 16.70 12.30
C ARG A 63 7.38 16.48 12.23
N ALA A 64 6.64 17.42 11.64
CA ALA A 64 5.18 17.38 11.59
C ALA A 64 4.68 15.98 11.19
N ARG A 65 4.06 15.26 12.13
CA ARG A 65 3.50 13.92 11.89
C ARG A 65 2.00 14.05 11.63
N ALA A 66 1.53 13.55 10.48
CA ALA A 66 0.11 13.46 10.16
C ALA A 66 -0.42 12.06 10.51
N ARG A 67 -1.64 11.98 11.07
CA ARG A 67 -2.32 10.71 11.32
C ARG A 67 -3.24 10.39 10.14
N VAL A 68 -3.07 9.21 9.54
CA VAL A 68 -3.89 8.71 8.44
C VAL A 68 -4.73 7.53 8.96
N PHE A 69 -6.01 7.48 8.58
CA PHE A 69 -6.88 6.34 8.84
C PHE A 69 -7.05 5.53 7.55
N LEU A 70 -6.63 4.26 7.57
CA LEU A 70 -6.76 3.35 6.43
C LEU A 70 -7.83 2.30 6.74
N ARG A 71 -8.69 2.02 5.76
CA ARG A 71 -9.65 0.92 5.82
C ARG A 71 -9.08 -0.26 5.02
N MET A 72 -8.99 -1.42 5.66
CA MET A 72 -8.50 -2.66 5.06
C MET A 72 -9.23 -3.86 5.69
N SER A 73 -9.09 -5.05 5.10
CA SER A 73 -9.63 -6.27 5.71
C SER A 73 -8.91 -6.59 7.03
N CYS A 74 -9.51 -7.45 7.86
CA CYS A 74 -8.87 -7.87 9.11
C CYS A 74 -7.56 -8.62 8.82
N ASP A 75 -7.55 -9.48 7.79
CA ASP A 75 -6.38 -10.26 7.38
C ASP A 75 -5.24 -9.36 6.91
N ASP A 76 -5.54 -8.33 6.11
CA ASP A 76 -4.55 -7.35 5.66
C ASP A 76 -3.97 -6.54 6.83
N ALA A 77 -4.78 -6.19 7.82
CA ALA A 77 -4.32 -5.47 9.01
C ALA A 77 -3.40 -6.33 9.89
N VAL A 78 -3.66 -7.64 9.98
CA VAL A 78 -2.78 -8.59 10.66
C VAL A 78 -1.47 -8.73 9.91
N LEU A 79 -1.55 -8.94 8.59
CA LEU A 79 -0.38 -9.10 7.72
C LEU A 79 0.53 -7.87 7.74
N LEU A 80 -0.06 -6.66 7.70
CA LEU A 80 0.67 -5.40 7.80
C LEU A 80 1.48 -5.34 9.10
N ARG A 81 0.85 -5.67 10.23
CA ARG A 81 1.50 -5.65 11.55
C ARG A 81 2.61 -6.68 11.64
N ASP A 82 2.39 -7.87 11.12
CA ASP A 82 3.38 -8.95 11.15
C ASP A 82 4.61 -8.59 10.30
N ARG A 83 4.41 -8.09 9.08
CA ARG A 83 5.50 -7.64 8.21
C ARG A 83 6.28 -6.47 8.81
N ALA A 84 5.58 -5.48 9.37
CA ALA A 84 6.23 -4.37 10.06
C ALA A 84 7.10 -4.86 11.23
N ARG A 85 6.60 -5.82 12.03
CA ARG A 85 7.38 -6.43 13.11
C ARG A 85 8.61 -7.18 12.61
N ARG A 86 8.49 -7.99 11.56
CA ARG A 86 9.62 -8.72 10.95
C ARG A 86 10.68 -7.75 10.41
N ALA A 87 10.24 -6.59 9.91
CA ALA A 87 11.12 -5.52 9.46
C ALA A 87 11.69 -4.66 10.62
N GLY A 88 11.30 -4.91 11.87
CA GLY A 88 11.73 -4.13 13.03
C GLY A 88 11.18 -2.70 13.06
N MET A 89 10.10 -2.41 12.32
CA MET A 89 9.57 -1.06 12.10
C MET A 89 8.19 -0.88 12.74
N PRO A 90 7.84 0.32 13.21
CA PRO A 90 6.46 0.63 13.57
C PRO A 90 5.58 0.67 12.30
N PRO A 91 4.31 0.26 12.36
CA PRO A 91 3.46 0.12 11.16
C PRO A 91 3.36 1.38 10.29
N GLY A 92 3.33 2.57 10.90
CA GLY A 92 3.28 3.83 10.15
C GLY A 92 4.56 4.14 9.37
N GLU A 93 5.72 3.76 9.90
CA GLU A 93 7.01 3.90 9.23
C GLU A 93 7.18 2.84 8.15
N TYR A 94 6.76 1.61 8.44
CA TYR A 94 6.70 0.54 7.44
C TYR A 94 5.85 0.95 6.23
N VAL A 95 4.66 1.53 6.45
CA VAL A 95 3.82 2.07 5.36
C VAL A 95 4.49 3.26 4.67
N ALA A 96 5.15 4.16 5.41
CA ALA A 96 5.85 5.29 4.83
C ALA A 96 7.01 4.85 3.92
N THR A 97 7.75 3.81 4.32
CA THR A 97 8.80 3.18 3.50
C THR A 97 8.20 2.54 2.26
N LEU A 98 7.09 1.79 2.38
CA LEU A 98 6.40 1.24 1.21
C LEU A 98 5.92 2.35 0.26
N ILE A 99 5.41 3.47 0.77
CA ILE A 99 5.00 4.61 -0.06
C ILE A 99 6.21 5.31 -0.70
N ALA A 100 7.35 5.37 0.00
CA ALA A 100 8.58 5.96 -0.53
C ALA A 100 9.25 5.06 -1.59
N GLU A 101 9.15 3.74 -1.45
CA GLU A 101 9.67 2.74 -2.38
C GLU A 101 8.73 2.49 -3.58
N VAL A 102 7.45 2.88 -3.47
CA VAL A 102 6.49 2.84 -4.57
C VAL A 102 6.46 4.21 -5.25
N PRO A 103 6.98 4.36 -6.49
CA PRO A 103 6.79 5.58 -7.26
C PRO A 103 5.29 5.88 -7.33
N ALA A 104 4.92 7.07 -6.82
CA ALA A 104 3.56 7.47 -6.51
C ALA A 104 2.55 7.12 -7.60
N VAL A 105 1.32 6.83 -7.19
CA VAL A 105 0.10 6.53 -7.97
C VAL A 105 -0.22 7.55 -9.10
N ALA A 106 0.55 8.63 -9.26
CA ALA A 106 0.64 9.40 -10.52
C ALA A 106 1.20 8.55 -11.69
N ALA A 107 1.95 7.50 -11.37
CA ALA A 107 2.38 6.45 -12.27
C ALA A 107 1.36 5.32 -12.40
N ALA A 108 0.14 5.39 -11.84
CA ALA A 108 -0.84 4.32 -12.05
C ALA A 108 -1.28 4.27 -13.52
N THR A 109 -1.55 5.44 -14.13
CA THR A 109 -1.72 5.58 -15.59
C THR A 109 -0.45 5.19 -16.32
N SER A 110 0.73 5.69 -15.89
CA SER A 110 2.01 5.32 -16.51
C SER A 110 2.29 3.81 -16.45
N CYS A 111 1.92 3.12 -15.37
CA CYS A 111 2.19 1.71 -15.14
C CYS A 111 1.20 0.86 -15.94
N THR A 112 -0.08 1.26 -16.02
CA THR A 112 -1.03 0.62 -16.93
C THR A 112 -0.63 0.83 -18.39
N ASP A 113 -0.13 2.01 -18.75
CA ASP A 113 0.29 2.36 -20.10
C ASP A 113 1.60 1.67 -20.47
N GLN A 114 2.59 1.64 -19.58
CA GLN A 114 3.84 0.87 -19.72
C GLN A 114 3.55 -0.63 -19.80
N ARG A 115 2.58 -1.14 -19.03
CA ARG A 115 2.13 -2.52 -19.10
C ARG A 115 1.45 -2.81 -20.44
N ALA A 116 0.57 -1.93 -20.91
CA ALA A 116 -0.07 -2.05 -22.21
C ALA A 116 0.98 -2.04 -23.34
N ALA A 117 1.99 -1.16 -23.26
CA ALA A 117 3.10 -1.10 -24.19
C ALA A 117 3.95 -2.38 -24.18
N LEU A 118 4.23 -2.95 -23.00
CA LEU A 118 4.93 -4.23 -22.86
C LEU A 118 4.12 -5.40 -23.43
N ILE A 119 2.80 -5.42 -23.19
CA ILE A 119 1.89 -6.42 -23.77
C ILE A 119 1.88 -6.30 -25.30
N ALA A 120 1.74 -5.08 -25.83
CA ALA A 120 1.75 -4.82 -27.26
C ALA A 120 3.09 -5.26 -27.89
N SER A 121 4.22 -4.88 -27.30
CA SER A 121 5.55 -5.30 -27.75
C SER A 121 5.74 -6.82 -27.70
N THR A 122 5.23 -7.49 -26.66
CA THR A 122 5.27 -8.96 -26.57
C THR A 122 4.41 -9.62 -27.65
N ALA A 123 3.25 -9.05 -27.97
CA ALA A 123 2.37 -9.54 -29.04
C ALA A 123 2.99 -9.31 -30.43
N GLU A 124 3.67 -8.19 -30.65
CA GLU A 124 4.44 -7.90 -31.86
C GLU A 124 5.59 -8.90 -32.02
N LEU A 125 6.38 -9.14 -30.97
CA LEU A 125 7.45 -10.14 -30.97
C LEU A 125 6.93 -11.56 -31.23
N ALA A 126 5.76 -11.93 -30.69
CA ALA A 126 5.12 -13.20 -30.98
C ALA A 126 4.72 -13.30 -32.47
N THR A 127 4.25 -12.19 -33.06
CA THR A 127 3.93 -12.13 -34.49
C THR A 127 5.20 -12.25 -35.34
N LEU A 128 6.26 -11.53 -34.99
CA LEU A 128 7.55 -11.62 -35.66
C LEU A 128 8.16 -13.03 -35.57
N SER A 129 8.06 -13.69 -34.41
CA SER A 129 8.47 -15.09 -34.23
C SER A 129 7.71 -16.06 -35.13
N ARG A 130 6.39 -15.85 -35.31
CA ARG A 130 5.58 -16.63 -36.26
C ARG A 130 6.04 -16.39 -37.70
N SER A 131 6.27 -15.15 -38.10
CA SER A 131 6.79 -14.81 -39.44
C SER A 131 8.15 -15.44 -39.72
N LEU A 132 9.08 -15.40 -38.75
CA LEU A 132 10.37 -16.08 -38.85
C LEU A 132 10.21 -17.61 -38.93
N SER A 133 9.27 -18.20 -38.19
CA SER A 133 8.98 -19.64 -38.28
C SER A 133 8.46 -20.02 -39.66
N GLN A 134 7.59 -19.20 -40.25
CA GLN A 134 7.06 -19.41 -41.60
C GLN A 134 8.15 -19.27 -42.66
N LEU A 135 9.01 -18.25 -42.56
CA LEU A 135 10.16 -18.08 -43.45
C LEU A 135 11.10 -19.29 -43.35
N ASN A 136 11.41 -19.74 -42.14
CA ASN A 136 12.23 -20.94 -41.93
C ASN A 136 11.57 -22.16 -42.60
N ALA A 137 10.26 -22.36 -42.45
CA ALA A 137 9.54 -23.44 -43.11
C ALA A 137 9.62 -23.39 -44.65
N VAL A 138 9.57 -22.20 -45.25
CA VAL A 138 9.77 -22.00 -46.70
C VAL A 138 11.21 -22.32 -47.10
N LEU A 139 12.19 -21.81 -46.35
CA LEU A 139 13.61 -22.15 -46.55
C LEU A 139 13.86 -23.65 -46.39
N ARG A 140 13.08 -24.34 -45.55
CA ARG A 140 13.19 -25.80 -45.42
C ARG A 140 12.84 -26.55 -46.70
N ARG A 141 11.91 -26.01 -47.50
CA ARG A 141 11.46 -26.60 -48.77
C ARG A 141 12.40 -26.32 -49.94
N GLY A 142 13.16 -25.22 -49.90
CA GLY A 142 14.23 -24.94 -50.86
C GLY A 142 15.50 -25.73 -50.49
N SER A 143 15.81 -26.81 -51.20
CA SER A 143 16.97 -27.65 -50.90
C SER A 143 18.27 -27.03 -51.41
N VAL A 144 18.90 -26.16 -50.61
CA VAL A 144 20.28 -25.70 -50.85
C VAL A 144 21.18 -26.15 -49.70
N PRO A 145 22.16 -27.03 -49.94
CA PRO A 145 23.07 -27.53 -48.90
C PRO A 145 23.84 -26.43 -48.16
N ALA A 146 24.17 -25.33 -48.85
CA ALA A 146 24.88 -24.18 -48.27
C ALA A 146 24.10 -23.43 -47.17
N LEU A 147 22.79 -23.69 -47.00
CA LEU A 147 21.94 -23.01 -46.01
C LEU A 147 21.70 -23.81 -44.73
N GLN A 148 22.28 -25.01 -44.58
CA GLN A 148 21.99 -25.87 -43.43
C GLN A 148 22.43 -25.27 -42.08
N GLU A 149 23.61 -24.65 -42.03
CA GLU A 149 24.09 -23.99 -40.80
C GLU A 149 23.23 -22.78 -40.42
N TYR A 150 22.83 -21.97 -41.41
CA TYR A 150 21.91 -20.84 -41.20
C TYR A 150 20.54 -21.31 -40.68
N ARG A 151 20.05 -22.47 -41.13
CA ARG A 151 18.77 -23.05 -40.68
C ARG A 151 18.82 -23.50 -39.23
N ALA A 152 19.89 -24.18 -38.83
CA ALA A 152 20.11 -24.59 -37.44
C ALA A 152 20.18 -23.37 -36.50
N ALA A 153 20.91 -22.31 -36.91
CA ALA A 153 20.97 -21.06 -36.16
C ALA A 153 19.59 -20.39 -36.04
N LEU A 154 18.79 -20.38 -37.12
CA LEU A 154 17.44 -19.79 -37.10
C LEU A 154 16.47 -20.57 -36.20
N GLU A 155 16.61 -21.89 -36.16
CA GLU A 155 15.79 -22.75 -35.30
C GLU A 155 16.13 -22.56 -33.82
N ALA A 156 17.42 -22.48 -33.47
CA ALA A 156 17.87 -22.15 -32.12
C ALA A 156 17.35 -20.78 -31.67
N LEU A 157 17.47 -19.76 -32.52
CA LEU A 157 16.96 -18.41 -32.24
C LEU A 157 15.44 -18.40 -32.00
N LEU A 158 14.68 -19.16 -32.80
CA LEU A 158 13.23 -19.27 -32.61
C LEU A 158 12.85 -19.92 -31.27
N VAL A 159 13.61 -20.92 -30.82
CA VAL A 159 13.42 -21.54 -29.51
C VAL A 159 13.68 -20.53 -28.39
N ASP A 160 14.78 -19.77 -28.48
CA ASP A 160 15.14 -18.76 -27.47
C ASP A 160 14.09 -17.64 -27.39
N VAL A 161 13.61 -17.15 -28.53
CA VAL A 161 12.56 -16.13 -28.59
C VAL A 161 11.27 -16.65 -27.95
N ARG A 162 10.85 -17.89 -28.24
CA ARG A 162 9.64 -18.48 -27.63
C ARG A 162 9.79 -18.63 -26.12
N ARG A 163 10.98 -19.04 -25.64
CA ARG A 163 11.28 -19.14 -24.21
C ARG A 163 11.19 -17.78 -23.53
N HIS A 164 11.76 -16.73 -24.13
CA HIS A 164 11.66 -15.37 -23.58
C HIS A 164 10.23 -14.84 -23.58
N LEU A 165 9.45 -15.09 -24.63
CA LEU A 165 8.04 -14.71 -24.66
C LEU A 165 7.22 -15.38 -23.55
N ALA A 166 7.49 -16.66 -23.24
CA ALA A 166 6.83 -17.37 -22.15
C ALA A 166 7.19 -16.76 -20.77
N LEU A 167 8.47 -16.45 -20.54
CA LEU A 167 8.94 -15.81 -19.31
C LEU A 167 8.34 -14.41 -19.13
N ALA A 168 8.36 -13.59 -20.19
CA ALA A 168 7.79 -12.25 -20.18
C ALA A 168 6.28 -12.30 -19.89
N SER A 169 5.56 -13.21 -20.54
CA SER A 169 4.12 -13.39 -20.34
C SER A 169 3.79 -13.84 -18.90
N GLY A 170 4.59 -14.74 -18.33
CA GLY A 170 4.45 -15.16 -16.93
C GLY A 170 4.70 -14.02 -15.95
N ALA A 171 5.75 -13.23 -16.17
CA ALA A 171 6.03 -12.04 -15.36
C ALA A 171 4.89 -11.02 -15.44
N LEU A 172 4.37 -10.75 -16.64
CA LEU A 172 3.24 -9.84 -16.85
C LEU A 172 1.94 -10.31 -16.20
N ALA A 173 1.72 -11.62 -16.08
CA ALA A 173 0.60 -12.20 -15.34
C ALA A 173 0.77 -12.05 -13.82
N GLY A 174 2.00 -12.17 -13.30
CA GLY A 174 2.31 -11.94 -11.88
C GLY A 174 2.17 -10.47 -11.44
N LEU A 175 2.21 -9.53 -12.40
CA LEU A 175 1.96 -8.10 -12.17
C LEU A 175 0.47 -7.73 -12.18
N GLU A 176 -0.45 -8.70 -12.34
CA GLU A 176 -1.89 -8.45 -12.16
C GLU A 176 -2.14 -8.02 -10.71
N PRO A 177 -2.67 -6.80 -10.45
CA PRO A 177 -3.16 -6.48 -9.12
C PRO A 177 -4.26 -7.47 -8.77
N PRO A 178 -4.32 -8.00 -7.53
CA PRO A 178 -5.44 -8.83 -7.10
C PRO A 178 -6.71 -8.06 -7.40
N ARG A 179 -7.53 -8.59 -8.32
CA ARG A 179 -8.82 -7.98 -8.65
C ARG A 179 -9.59 -7.95 -7.34
N GLY A 180 -9.62 -6.76 -6.72
CA GLY A 180 -10.41 -6.50 -5.54
C GLY A 180 -11.79 -7.04 -5.86
N ARG A 181 -12.27 -7.95 -5.02
CA ARG A 181 -13.58 -8.58 -5.06
C ARG A 181 -14.60 -7.44 -5.11
N ARG A 182 -14.90 -6.98 -6.33
CA ARG A 182 -15.88 -5.93 -6.62
C ARG A 182 -17.17 -6.56 -6.16
N GLY A 183 -17.66 -6.06 -5.02
CA GLY A 183 -18.73 -6.67 -4.26
C GLY A 183 -19.86 -7.12 -5.18
N ALA A 184 -20.01 -8.43 -5.28
CA ALA A 184 -21.31 -9.02 -5.51
C ALA A 184 -22.16 -8.64 -4.30
N ALA A 185 -22.92 -7.55 -4.43
CA ALA A 185 -24.13 -7.25 -3.66
C ALA A 185 -24.84 -6.05 -4.31
N SER A 186 -25.25 -6.21 -5.56
CA SER A 186 -26.51 -5.60 -6.00
C SER A 186 -27.62 -6.61 -5.75
N ALA A 187 -28.81 -6.08 -5.41
CA ALA A 187 -30.10 -6.76 -5.22
C ALA A 187 -30.37 -7.30 -3.80
N ASN A 188 -30.94 -6.45 -2.95
CA ASN A 188 -32.36 -6.61 -2.63
C ASN A 188 -32.99 -5.28 -2.18
N GLN A 189 -33.70 -4.63 -3.10
CA GLN A 189 -34.88 -3.81 -2.80
C GLN A 189 -36.11 -4.71 -2.98
N LEU A 190 -37.22 -4.31 -2.35
CA LEU A 190 -38.52 -5.00 -2.21
C LEU A 190 -38.48 -6.09 -1.12
N THR A 191 -39.14 -5.94 0.02
CA THR A 191 -40.52 -5.48 0.26
C THR A 191 -40.63 -4.83 1.63
#